data_AF-A0A359FL35-F1
#
_entry.id   AF-A0A359FL35-F1
#
_cell.length_a   1.000
_cell.length_b   1.000
_cell.length_c   1.000
_cell.angle_alpha   90.00
_cell.angle_beta   90.00
_cell.angle_gamma   90.00
#
_symmetry.space_group_name_H-M   'P 1'
#
loop_
_entity.id
_entity.type
_entity.pdbx_description
1 polymer ?
#
loop_
_entity_poly.entity_id
_entity_poly.type
_entity_poly.pdbx_seq_one_letter_code
_entity_poly.pdbx_strand_id
1 'polypeptide(L)'
;MKTKEEHIAFWIEQANDDWNAVHTLFNGKNYLQSLFFTHLVIEKLCKSLWIKYNVDNIPPRTHNLILILSATPIQLTDEQAEFLLLLNRFQLEGRYPDYMTKMSRVCNEDFTKEVIHSVNDFKLWLHEKLQ
;
A
#
# COMPACT_ATOMS: atom_id res chain seq x y z
N MET A 1 7.26 -3.22 -26.94
CA MET A 1 7.68 -3.20 -25.52
C MET A 1 6.87 -2.10 -24.85
N LYS A 2 6.36 -2.31 -23.64
CA LYS A 2 5.56 -1.28 -22.97
C LYS A 2 6.40 -0.03 -22.69
N THR A 3 5.81 1.16 -22.79
CA THR A 3 6.46 2.40 -22.36
C THR A 3 6.52 2.46 -20.83
N LYS A 4 7.35 3.35 -20.29
CA LYS A 4 7.42 3.58 -18.84
C LYS A 4 6.05 4.01 -18.28
N GLU A 5 5.34 4.85 -19.01
CA GLU A 5 4.01 5.35 -18.65
C GLU A 5 2.99 4.21 -18.63
N GLU A 6 3.06 3.27 -19.58
CA GLU A 6 2.21 2.07 -19.58
C GLU A 6 2.50 1.14 -18.39
N HIS A 7 3.75 1.07 -17.94
CA HIS A 7 4.10 0.35 -16.71
C HIS A 7 3.52 1.05 -15.47
N ILE A 8 3.66 2.38 -15.37
CA ILE A 8 3.10 3.17 -14.26
C ILE A 8 1.57 3.04 -14.22
N ALA A 9 0.90 3.18 -15.36
CA ALA A 9 -0.54 3.07 -15.49
C ALA A 9 -1.05 1.70 -15.07
N PHE A 10 -0.34 0.63 -15.46
CA PHE A 10 -0.68 -0.74 -15.03
C PHE A 10 -0.67 -0.89 -13.50
N TRP A 11 0.35 -0.38 -12.82
CA TRP A 11 0.41 -0.44 -11.35
C TRP A 11 -0.67 0.42 -10.67
N ILE A 12 -0.99 1.58 -11.23
CA ILE A 12 -2.08 2.45 -10.75
C ILE A 12 -3.44 1.76 -10.92
N GLU A 13 -3.69 1.13 -12.06
CA GLU A 13 -4.93 0.38 -12.33
C GLU A 13 -5.12 -0.75 -11.31
N GLN A 14 -4.07 -1.54 -11.09
CA GLN A 14 -4.09 -2.60 -10.07
C GLN A 14 -4.29 -2.05 -8.64
N ALA A 15 -3.78 -0.85 -8.33
CA ALA A 15 -4.05 -0.20 -7.04
C ALA A 15 -5.51 0.23 -6.91
N ASN A 16 -6.17 0.64 -8.00
CA ASN A 16 -7.58 0.99 -7.98
C ASN A 16 -8.48 -0.25 -7.78
N ASP A 17 -8.13 -1.37 -8.41
CA ASP A 17 -8.83 -2.65 -8.21
C ASP A 17 -8.74 -3.11 -6.75
N ASP A 18 -7.53 -3.06 -6.17
CA ASP A 18 -7.33 -3.38 -4.76
C ASP A 18 -8.08 -2.42 -3.83
N TRP A 19 -8.17 -1.13 -4.19
CA TRP A 19 -8.93 -0.16 -3.41
C TRP A 19 -10.43 -0.48 -3.39
N ASN A 20 -10.99 -1.01 -4.48
CA ASN A 20 -12.36 -1.52 -4.46
C ASN A 20 -12.49 -2.72 -3.51
N ALA A 21 -11.52 -3.63 -3.52
CA ALA A 21 -11.49 -4.79 -2.62
C ALA A 21 -11.42 -4.39 -1.13
N VAL A 22 -10.68 -3.32 -0.78
CA VAL A 22 -10.65 -2.75 0.59
C VAL A 22 -12.07 -2.53 1.12
N HIS A 23 -12.93 -1.87 0.34
CA HIS A 23 -14.30 -1.55 0.74
C HIS A 23 -15.20 -2.78 0.78
N THR A 24 -15.09 -3.69 -0.19
CA THR A 24 -15.83 -4.95 -0.18
C THR A 24 -15.52 -5.77 1.07
N LEU A 25 -14.24 -5.89 1.43
CA LEU A 25 -13.80 -6.64 2.59
C LEU A 25 -14.21 -5.97 3.90
N PHE A 26 -14.09 -4.64 3.98
CA PHE A 26 -14.55 -3.88 5.15
C PHE A 26 -16.04 -4.06 5.40
N ASN A 27 -16.87 -3.91 4.37
CA ASN A 27 -18.32 -4.10 4.46
C ASN A 27 -18.70 -5.54 4.83
N GLY A 28 -17.89 -6.51 4.39
CA GLY A 28 -18.00 -7.92 4.78
C GLY A 28 -17.45 -8.24 6.17
N LYS A 29 -17.02 -7.24 6.95
CA LYS A 29 -16.38 -7.38 8.27
C LYS A 29 -15.08 -8.19 8.28
N ASN A 30 -14.44 -8.32 7.12
CA ASN A 30 -13.13 -8.96 6.96
C ASN A 30 -12.02 -7.92 7.16
N TYR A 31 -11.91 -7.39 8.38
CA TYR A 31 -11.08 -6.23 8.71
C TYR A 31 -9.59 -6.44 8.44
N LEU A 32 -9.01 -7.55 8.89
CA LEU A 32 -7.59 -7.84 8.64
C LEU A 32 -7.27 -7.93 7.15
N GLN A 33 -8.13 -8.58 6.37
CA GLN A 33 -7.99 -8.70 4.92
C GLN A 33 -8.15 -7.34 4.26
N SER A 34 -9.11 -6.52 4.71
CA SER A 34 -9.25 -5.14 4.22
C SER A 34 -7.95 -4.35 4.41
N LEU A 35 -7.32 -4.44 5.59
CA LEU A 35 -6.03 -3.79 5.87
C LEU A 35 -4.84 -4.40 5.11
N PHE A 36 -4.89 -5.68 4.75
CA PHE A 36 -3.91 -6.25 3.82
C PHE A 36 -4.04 -5.61 2.44
N PHE A 37 -5.27 -5.45 1.93
CA PHE A 37 -5.49 -4.77 0.66
C PHE A 37 -5.12 -3.28 0.73
N THR A 38 -5.33 -2.58 1.85
CA THR A 38 -4.85 -1.20 1.97
C THR A 38 -3.33 -1.09 1.86
N HIS A 39 -2.59 -2.05 2.44
CA HIS A 39 -1.14 -2.16 2.26
C HIS A 39 -0.78 -2.34 0.78
N LEU A 40 -1.47 -3.24 0.06
CA LEU A 40 -1.21 -3.50 -1.36
C LEU A 40 -1.48 -2.27 -2.24
N VAL A 41 -2.52 -1.48 -1.97
CA VAL A 41 -2.79 -0.23 -2.68
C VAL A 41 -1.59 0.72 -2.58
N ILE A 42 -1.10 0.95 -1.36
CA ILE A 42 0.04 1.83 -1.13
C ILE A 42 1.32 1.24 -1.75
N GLU A 43 1.54 -0.06 -1.63
CA GLU A 43 2.69 -0.74 -2.25
C GLU A 43 2.74 -0.52 -3.76
N LYS A 44 1.60 -0.72 -4.44
CA LYS A 44 1.50 -0.55 -5.90
C LYS A 44 1.77 0.89 -6.32
N LEU A 45 1.27 1.89 -5.57
CA LEU A 45 1.57 3.30 -5.83
C LEU A 45 3.03 3.66 -5.55
N CYS A 46 3.63 3.13 -4.47
CA CYS A 46 5.07 3.28 -4.21
C CYS A 46 5.90 2.67 -5.35
N LYS A 47 5.49 1.52 -5.90
CA LYS A 47 6.14 0.89 -7.06
C LYS A 47 5.98 1.70 -8.34
N SER A 48 4.83 2.34 -8.57
CA SER A 48 4.65 3.31 -9.64
C SER A 48 5.63 4.49 -9.53
N LEU A 49 5.79 5.05 -8.32
CA LEU A 49 6.76 6.13 -8.06
C LEU A 49 8.19 5.65 -8.29
N TRP A 50 8.50 4.42 -7.86
CA TRP A 50 9.81 3.84 -8.11
C TRP A 50 10.12 3.78 -9.61
N ILE A 51 9.18 3.28 -10.43
CA ILE A 51 9.34 3.23 -11.90
C ILE A 51 9.48 4.63 -12.50
N LYS A 52 8.72 5.62 -12.01
CA LYS A 52 8.83 7.03 -12.46
C LYS A 52 10.26 7.55 -12.30
N TYR A 53 10.89 7.30 -11.16
CA TYR A 53 12.18 7.90 -10.81
C TYR A 53 13.42 7.05 -11.09
N ASN A 54 13.28 5.77 -11.47
CA ASN A 54 14.41 4.88 -11.75
C ASN A 54 14.52 4.53 -13.23
N VAL A 55 15.69 4.09 -13.70
CA VAL A 55 15.90 3.76 -15.12
C VAL A 55 15.10 2.52 -15.56
N ASP A 56 14.98 1.53 -14.68
CA ASP A 56 14.26 0.27 -14.93
C ASP A 56 12.75 0.43 -14.69
N ASN A 57 11.95 -0.39 -15.37
CA ASN A 57 10.51 -0.53 -15.21
C ASN A 57 10.12 -1.72 -14.32
N ILE A 58 11.10 -2.47 -13.79
CA ILE A 58 10.89 -3.59 -12.88
C ILE A 58 11.18 -3.12 -11.44
N PRO A 59 10.14 -2.82 -10.63
CA PRO A 59 10.33 -2.39 -9.25
C PRO A 59 10.90 -3.52 -8.37
N PRO A 60 11.51 -3.17 -7.22
CA PRO A 60 12.11 -4.15 -6.33
C PRO A 60 11.10 -5.19 -5.83
N ARG A 61 11.57 -6.43 -5.68
CA ARG A 61 10.78 -7.56 -5.13
C ARG A 61 10.74 -7.52 -3.60
N THR A 62 10.15 -6.46 -3.08
CA THR A 62 9.91 -6.26 -1.65
C THR A 62 8.51 -5.68 -1.44
N HIS A 63 7.98 -5.89 -0.24
CA HIS A 63 6.72 -5.32 0.23
C HIS A 63 6.94 -4.17 1.23
N ASN A 64 8.19 -3.90 1.61
CA ASN A 64 8.48 -2.84 2.56
C ASN A 64 8.34 -1.46 1.90
N LEU A 65 7.28 -0.74 2.26
CA LEU A 65 6.91 0.54 1.67
C LEU A 65 8.01 1.62 1.81
N ILE A 66 8.68 1.65 2.96
CA ILE A 66 9.76 2.59 3.26
C ILE A 66 10.98 2.28 2.39
N LEU A 67 11.33 1.00 2.27
CA LEU A 67 12.45 0.59 1.43
C LEU A 67 12.21 0.96 -0.05
N ILE A 68 10.98 0.77 -0.55
CA ILE A 68 10.62 1.16 -1.93
C ILE A 68 10.80 2.67 -2.12
N LEU A 69 10.25 3.49 -1.23
CA LEU A 69 10.33 4.95 -1.36
C LEU A 69 11.73 5.52 -1.12
N SER A 70 12.56 4.87 -0.29
CA SER A 70 13.95 5.28 -0.07
C SER A 70 14.82 5.21 -1.34
N ALA A 71 14.39 4.43 -2.34
CA ALA A 71 15.02 4.36 -3.66
C ALA A 71 14.40 5.36 -4.65
N THR A 72 13.76 6.42 -4.15
CA THR A 72 13.17 7.52 -4.92
C THR A 72 13.55 8.87 -4.29
N PRO A 73 13.40 10.00 -5.01
CA PRO A 73 13.58 11.34 -4.45
C PRO A 73 12.51 11.76 -3.43
N ILE A 74 11.49 10.92 -3.18
CA ILE A 74 10.38 11.26 -2.27
C ILE A 74 10.88 11.29 -0.83
N GLN A 75 10.69 12.43 -0.18
CA GLN A 75 10.97 12.61 1.24
C GLN A 75 9.68 12.45 2.03
N LEU A 76 9.69 11.51 2.97
CA LEU A 76 8.59 11.29 3.91
C LEU A 76 8.79 12.19 5.12
N THR A 77 7.69 12.70 5.66
CA THR A 77 7.69 13.24 7.03
C THR A 77 7.82 12.09 8.03
N ASP A 78 8.20 12.41 9.28
CA ASP A 78 8.27 11.41 10.35
C ASP A 78 6.91 10.71 10.56
N GLU A 79 5.82 11.48 10.53
CA GLU A 79 4.45 10.96 10.62
C GLU A 79 4.11 9.99 9.47
N GLN A 80 4.49 10.34 8.23
CA GLN A 80 4.28 9.45 7.09
C GLN A 80 5.11 8.18 7.21
N ALA A 81 6.36 8.28 7.67
CA ALA A 81 7.22 7.12 7.87
C ALA A 81 6.66 6.17 8.95
N GLU A 82 6.18 6.71 10.07
CA GLU A 82 5.50 5.93 11.12
C GLU A 82 4.23 5.27 10.59
N PHE A 83 3.45 5.98 9.78
CA PHE A 83 2.27 5.42 9.14
C PHE A 83 2.61 4.27 8.18
N LEU A 84 3.69 4.38 7.40
CA LEU A 84 4.15 3.28 6.55
C LEU A 84 4.67 2.09 7.35
N LEU A 85 5.29 2.30 8.52
CA LEU A 85 5.66 1.22 9.43
C LEU A 85 4.42 0.47 9.92
N LEU A 86 3.36 1.18 10.26
CA LEU A 86 2.06 0.58 10.61
C LEU A 86 1.54 -0.27 9.45
N LEU A 87 1.49 0.27 8.23
CA LEU A 87 0.97 -0.44 7.06
C LEU A 87 1.79 -1.70 6.72
N ASN A 88 3.11 -1.66 6.88
CA ASN A 88 3.97 -2.83 6.69
C ASN A 88 3.59 -4.02 7.61
N ARG A 89 2.92 -3.78 8.75
CA ARG A 89 2.44 -4.87 9.63
C ARG A 89 1.26 -5.64 9.03
N PHE A 90 0.51 -5.03 8.12
CA PHE A 90 -0.60 -5.66 7.42
C PHE A 90 -0.17 -6.42 6.17
N GLN A 91 1.11 -6.41 5.83
CA GLN A 91 1.65 -7.37 4.86
C GLN A 91 1.53 -8.79 5.46
N LEU A 92 0.72 -9.64 4.83
CA LEU A 92 0.41 -10.99 5.33
C LEU A 92 1.10 -12.13 4.57
N GLU A 93 1.62 -11.90 3.36
CA GLU A 93 2.27 -12.96 2.58
C GLU A 93 3.47 -13.53 3.32
N GLY A 94 3.54 -14.86 3.40
CA GLY A 94 4.62 -15.56 4.12
C GLY A 94 4.56 -15.44 5.65
N ARG A 95 3.51 -14.84 6.23
CA ARG A 95 3.29 -14.81 7.69
C ARG A 95 2.60 -16.09 8.18
N TYR A 96 2.96 -16.53 9.37
CA TYR A 96 2.36 -17.70 10.01
C TYR A 96 0.93 -17.43 10.54
N PRO A 97 0.06 -18.45 10.64
CA PRO A 97 -1.32 -18.29 11.12
C PRO A 97 -1.46 -17.69 12.52
N ASP A 98 -0.49 -17.90 13.41
CA ASP A 98 -0.51 -17.34 14.77
C ASP A 98 -0.34 -15.81 14.75
N TYR A 99 0.48 -15.29 13.84
CA TYR A 99 0.61 -13.85 13.61
C TYR A 99 -0.71 -13.26 13.10
N MET A 100 -1.33 -13.91 12.10
CA MET A 100 -2.62 -13.47 11.57
C MET A 100 -3.71 -13.48 12.64
N THR A 101 -3.74 -14.49 13.50
CA THR A 101 -4.68 -14.59 14.62
C THR A 101 -4.49 -13.48 15.65
N LYS A 102 -3.25 -13.05 15.91
CA LYS A 102 -2.99 -11.90 16.78
C LYS A 102 -3.45 -10.60 16.13
N MET A 103 -3.12 -10.39 14.86
CA MET A 103 -3.52 -9.19 14.13
C MET A 103 -5.04 -9.07 14.00
N SER A 104 -5.76 -10.16 13.74
CA SER A 104 -7.21 -10.14 13.60
C SER A 104 -7.93 -9.72 14.88
N ARG A 105 -7.33 -9.93 16.06
CA ARG A 105 -7.88 -9.47 17.34
C ARG A 105 -7.71 -7.96 17.54
N VAL A 106 -6.72 -7.36 16.90
CA VAL A 106 -6.47 -5.90 16.94
C VAL A 106 -7.34 -5.18 15.90
N CYS A 107 -7.56 -5.81 14.75
CA CYS A 107 -8.30 -5.23 13.63
C CYS A 107 -9.83 -5.29 13.89
N ASN A 108 -10.33 -4.33 14.66
CA ASN A 108 -11.77 -4.10 14.81
C ASN A 108 -12.29 -3.07 13.78
N GLU A 109 -13.59 -2.82 13.78
CA GLU A 109 -14.25 -1.92 12.83
C GLU A 109 -13.68 -0.49 12.88
N ASP A 110 -13.63 0.10 14.08
CA ASP A 110 -13.20 1.49 14.29
C ASP A 110 -11.75 1.69 13.85
N PHE A 111 -10.85 0.83 14.33
CA PHE A 111 -9.44 0.87 13.95
C PHE A 111 -9.25 0.72 12.44
N THR A 112 -9.98 -0.22 11.82
CA THR A 112 -9.87 -0.46 10.39
C THR A 112 -10.37 0.74 9.59
N LYS A 113 -11.47 1.35 10.03
CA LYS A 113 -12.04 2.54 9.42
C LYS A 113 -11.09 3.73 9.49
N GLU A 114 -10.45 3.93 10.65
CA GLU A 114 -9.43 4.97 10.84
C GLU A 114 -8.25 4.76 9.89
N VAL A 115 -7.70 3.53 9.83
CA VAL A 115 -6.60 3.22 8.91
C VAL A 115 -7.01 3.42 7.45
N ILE A 116 -8.21 3.00 7.03
CA ILE A 116 -8.71 3.23 5.67
C ILE A 116 -8.79 4.74 5.36
N HIS A 117 -9.21 5.56 6.32
CA HIS A 117 -9.24 7.02 6.15
C HIS A 117 -7.84 7.59 5.93
N SER A 118 -6.88 7.25 6.79
CA SER A 118 -5.48 7.69 6.65
C SER A 118 -4.85 7.18 5.34
N VAL A 119 -5.19 5.95 4.92
CA VAL A 119 -4.73 5.40 3.63
C VAL A 119 -5.29 6.20 2.47
N ASN A 120 -6.55 6.63 2.53
CA ASN A 120 -7.14 7.44 1.48
C ASN A 120 -6.39 8.77 1.30
N ASP A 121 -6.06 9.44 2.40
CA ASP A 121 -5.32 10.71 2.36
C ASP A 121 -3.89 10.50 1.83
N PHE A 122 -3.21 9.46 2.31
CA PHE A 122 -1.87 9.14 1.83
C PHE A 122 -1.84 8.69 0.37
N LYS A 123 -2.87 7.97 -0.09
CA LYS A 123 -3.06 7.58 -1.49
C LYS A 123 -3.18 8.82 -2.39
N LEU A 124 -3.98 9.81 -1.99
CA LEU A 124 -4.12 11.07 -2.72
C LEU A 124 -2.77 11.80 -2.80
N TRP A 125 -2.05 11.88 -1.68
CA TRP A 125 -0.71 12.46 -1.64
C TRP A 125 0.28 11.74 -2.58
N LEU A 126 0.27 10.41 -2.65
CA LEU A 126 1.11 9.66 -3.60
C LEU A 126 0.72 9.94 -5.06
N HIS A 127 -0.57 10.10 -5.35
CA HIS A 127 -1.03 10.48 -6.68
C HIS A 127 -0.52 11.86 -7.11
N GLU A 128 -0.47 12.83 -6.20
CA GLU A 128 0.13 14.14 -6.48
C GLU A 128 1.62 14.02 -6.83
N LYS A 129 2.34 13.05 -6.26
CA LYS A 129 3.75 12.78 -6.62
C LYS A 129 3.89 12.03 -7.96
N LEU A 130 2.85 11.34 -8.41
CA LEU A 130 2.82 10.64 -9.69
C LEU A 130 2.54 11.55 -10.87
N GLN A 131 1.88 12.70 -10.65
CA GLN A 131 1.75 13.79 -11.63
C GLN A 131 3.12 14.41 -11.95
#